data_AF-A0A7V4T7B8-F1
#
_entry.id   AF-A0A7V4T7B8-F1
#
_cell.length_a   1.000
_cell.length_b   1.000
_cell.length_c   1.000
_cell.angle_alpha   90.00
_cell.angle_beta   90.00
_cell.angle_gamma   90.00
#
_symmetry.space_group_name_H-M   'P 1'
#
loop_
_entity.id
_entity.type
_entity.pdbx_description
1 polymer ?
#
loop_
_entity_poly.entity_id
_entity_poly.type
_entity_poly.pdbx_seq_one_letter_code
_entity_poly.pdbx_strand_id
1 'polypeptide(L)'
;MRSNIDLSSIKSSQVDHLPIISHYAKQMGFEKIINELVPTEMEVKPGKIVLGMVIDILSGRSPLYQLEIIFNEMDCELLLGEDLPDGYFNDDNVGRVLKHIYEAGTQKIFSSLSMAVVNAFSLPTDQVHFDTTSISLFGQYLNSQKEGSPFEINHGYSKDKRPLSFFKKENSLFCHFCVLVVIFLLWVKLIVVTHLIRLLTIIYSVIYQNR
;
A
#
# COMPACT_ATOMS: atom_id res chain seq x y z
N MET A 1 46.38 -11.36 -7.22
CA MET A 1 45.60 -11.52 -5.98
C MET A 1 44.21 -12.03 -6.35
N ARG A 2 43.96 -13.34 -6.25
CA ARG A 2 42.59 -13.86 -6.21
C ARG A 2 42.19 -13.84 -4.74
N SER A 3 41.32 -12.92 -4.35
CA SER A 3 40.69 -12.99 -3.02
C SER A 3 39.96 -14.32 -2.95
N ASN A 4 40.27 -15.10 -1.91
CA ASN A 4 39.59 -16.35 -1.60
C ASN A 4 38.22 -15.94 -1.05
N ILE A 5 37.23 -15.80 -1.92
CA ILE A 5 35.86 -15.48 -1.52
C ILE A 5 35.33 -16.75 -0.86
N ASP A 6 35.06 -16.66 0.44
CA ASP A 6 34.42 -17.73 1.18
C ASP A 6 32.98 -17.89 0.68
N LEU A 7 32.74 -18.94 -0.10
CA LEU A 7 31.42 -19.20 -0.70
C LEU A 7 30.39 -19.63 0.36
N SER A 8 30.82 -20.01 1.57
CA SER A 8 29.92 -20.43 2.65
C SER A 8 29.14 -19.28 3.28
N SER A 9 29.59 -18.03 3.11
CA SER A 9 28.92 -16.82 3.59
C SER A 9 28.03 -16.15 2.55
N ILE A 10 27.88 -16.72 1.35
CA ILE A 10 27.06 -16.15 0.29
C ILE A 10 25.62 -16.63 0.44
N LYS A 11 24.72 -15.73 0.84
CA LYS A 11 23.27 -15.96 0.83
C LYS A 11 22.72 -15.49 -0.53
N SER A 12 22.01 -16.38 -1.23
CA SER A 12 21.28 -16.02 -2.45
C SER A 12 19.80 -15.92 -2.14
N SER A 13 19.16 -14.82 -2.53
CA SER A 13 17.72 -14.61 -2.42
C SER A 13 17.14 -14.26 -3.78
N GLN A 14 15.88 -14.62 -4.02
CA GLN A 14 15.12 -14.12 -5.17
C GLN A 14 14.50 -12.78 -4.83
N VAL A 15 14.63 -11.83 -5.76
CA VAL A 15 14.38 -10.41 -5.47
C VAL A 15 13.31 -9.82 -6.42
N ASP A 16 12.89 -10.55 -7.45
CA ASP A 16 11.80 -10.19 -8.37
C ASP A 16 11.72 -8.70 -8.74
N HIS A 17 10.56 -8.07 -8.51
CA HIS A 17 10.27 -6.67 -8.81
C HIS A 17 10.30 -5.77 -7.56
N LEU A 18 10.66 -6.34 -6.41
CA LEU A 18 10.56 -5.71 -5.10
C LEU A 18 11.54 -4.53 -4.87
N PRO A 19 12.78 -4.53 -5.40
CA PRO A 19 13.68 -3.37 -5.28
C PRO A 19 13.15 -2.14 -5.97
N ILE A 20 12.41 -2.30 -7.07
CA ILE A 20 11.80 -1.18 -7.78
C ILE A 20 10.78 -0.49 -6.87
N ILE A 21 9.94 -1.28 -6.21
CA ILE A 21 8.96 -0.80 -5.22
C ILE A 21 9.66 -0.10 -4.06
N SER A 22 10.71 -0.72 -3.53
CA SER A 22 11.52 -0.19 -2.42
C SER A 22 12.16 1.15 -2.78
N HIS A 23 12.66 1.28 -4.01
CA HIS A 23 13.19 2.53 -4.53
C HIS A 23 12.13 3.64 -4.60
N TYR A 24 10.94 3.33 -5.13
CA TYR A 24 9.84 4.30 -5.17
C TYR A 24 9.37 4.70 -3.78
N ALA A 25 9.28 3.75 -2.83
CA ALA A 25 8.94 4.02 -1.44
C ALA A 25 9.94 4.99 -0.79
N LYS A 26 11.24 4.80 -1.06
CA LYS A 26 12.30 5.70 -0.61
C LYS A 26 12.18 7.09 -1.23
N GLN A 27 11.92 7.19 -2.54
CA GLN A 27 11.78 8.47 -3.24
C GLN A 27 10.60 9.31 -2.72
N MET A 28 9.46 8.68 -2.41
CA MET A 28 8.31 9.40 -1.86
C MET A 28 8.41 9.70 -0.35
N GLY A 29 9.48 9.25 0.32
CA GLY A 29 9.63 9.42 1.77
C GLY A 29 8.61 8.60 2.58
N PHE A 30 8.21 7.42 2.09
CA PHE A 30 7.13 6.61 2.64
C PHE A 30 7.26 6.36 4.14
N GLU A 31 8.41 5.81 4.56
CA GLU A 31 8.64 5.45 5.95
C GLU A 31 8.59 6.67 6.87
N LYS A 32 9.14 7.81 6.41
CA LYS A 32 9.15 9.06 7.17
C LYS A 32 7.72 9.52 7.45
N ILE A 33 6.87 9.53 6.41
CA ILE A 33 5.47 9.93 6.54
C ILE A 33 4.73 9.02 7.53
N ILE A 34 4.93 7.71 7.45
CA ILE A 34 4.30 6.77 8.38
C ILE A 34 4.78 6.99 9.81
N ASN A 35 6.09 7.14 10.02
CA ASN A 35 6.66 7.37 11.36
C ASN A 35 6.16 8.69 11.98
N GLU A 36 5.93 9.72 11.18
CA GLU A 36 5.38 11.00 11.65
C GLU A 36 3.88 10.91 11.98
N LEU A 37 3.12 10.14 11.21
CA LEU A 37 1.66 10.02 11.39
C LEU A 37 1.26 9.00 12.45
N VAL A 38 2.10 8.00 12.68
CA VAL A 38 1.87 6.90 13.60
C VAL A 38 3.00 6.93 14.64
N PRO A 39 2.95 7.84 15.62
CA PRO A 39 3.94 7.87 16.67
C PRO A 39 3.80 6.62 17.54
N THR A 40 4.92 5.92 17.75
CA THR A 40 4.98 4.72 18.58
C THR A 40 6.10 4.82 19.59
N GLU A 41 5.87 4.34 20.81
CA GLU A 41 6.91 4.17 21.84
C GLU A 41 7.62 2.80 21.73
N MET A 42 7.34 2.07 20.66
CA MET A 42 7.94 0.77 20.37
C MET A 42 9.40 0.94 19.93
N GLU A 43 10.22 -0.09 20.16
CA GLU A 43 11.60 -0.14 19.66
C GLU A 43 11.66 -0.20 18.13
N VAL A 44 10.65 -0.80 17.51
CA VAL A 44 10.53 -0.92 16.05
C VAL A 44 9.85 0.31 15.44
N LYS A 45 10.35 0.76 14.29
CA LYS A 45 9.77 1.86 13.52
C LYS A 45 8.57 1.36 12.69
N PRO A 46 7.39 1.97 12.83
CA PRO A 46 6.18 1.53 12.14
C PRO A 46 6.31 1.65 10.62
N GLY A 47 7.04 2.64 10.10
CA GLY A 47 7.27 2.82 8.67
C GLY A 47 7.92 1.61 8.00
N LYS A 48 8.87 0.95 8.67
CA LYS A 48 9.53 -0.27 8.16
C LYS A 48 8.58 -1.45 8.15
N ILE A 49 7.79 -1.61 9.21
CA ILE A 49 6.78 -2.68 9.31
C ILE A 49 5.72 -2.51 8.21
N VAL A 50 5.25 -1.29 7.99
CA VAL A 50 4.28 -0.99 6.93
C VAL A 50 4.88 -1.21 5.54
N LEU A 51 6.13 -0.79 5.30
CA LEU A 51 6.81 -1.06 4.03
C LEU A 51 6.96 -2.56 3.78
N GLY A 52 7.36 -3.33 4.79
CA GLY A 52 7.45 -4.79 4.72
C GLY A 52 6.10 -5.42 4.39
N MET A 53 5.01 -4.99 5.05
CA MET A 53 3.67 -5.46 4.70
C MET A 53 3.28 -5.16 3.24
N VAL A 54 3.64 -3.98 2.71
CA VAL A 54 3.40 -3.64 1.29
C VAL A 54 4.19 -4.55 0.35
N ILE A 55 5.45 -4.82 0.68
CA ILE A 55 6.33 -5.73 -0.07
C ILE A 55 5.75 -7.15 -0.08
N ASP A 56 5.34 -7.69 1.07
CA ASP A 56 4.71 -9.01 1.16
C ASP A 56 3.44 -9.11 0.31
N ILE A 57 2.58 -8.08 0.37
CA ILE A 57 1.35 -8.03 -0.42
C ILE A 57 1.64 -8.05 -1.94
N LEU A 58 2.76 -7.46 -2.36
CA LEU A 58 3.18 -7.42 -3.76
C LEU A 58 3.94 -8.69 -4.19
N SER A 59 4.59 -9.37 -3.24
CA SER A 59 5.33 -10.60 -3.48
C SER A 59 4.44 -11.84 -3.63
N GLY A 60 3.24 -11.85 -3.04
CA GLY A 60 2.38 -13.03 -3.08
C GLY A 60 1.26 -13.06 -2.04
N ARG A 61 1.29 -12.14 -1.07
CA ARG A 61 0.41 -12.07 0.11
C ARG A 61 0.55 -13.29 1.00
N SER A 62 1.07 -13.05 2.19
CA SER A 62 1.25 -14.10 3.17
C SER A 62 0.43 -13.82 4.43
N PRO A 63 0.08 -14.85 5.21
CA PRO A 63 -0.53 -14.64 6.51
C PRO A 63 0.41 -13.83 7.42
N LEU A 64 -0.12 -12.90 8.22
CA LEU A 64 0.69 -12.01 9.07
C LEU A 64 1.62 -12.75 10.04
N TYR A 65 1.19 -13.90 10.57
CA TYR A 65 2.02 -14.72 11.45
C TYR A 65 3.21 -15.40 10.75
N GLN A 66 3.26 -15.42 9.41
CA GLN A 66 4.37 -15.96 8.63
C GLN A 66 5.34 -14.88 8.16
N LEU A 67 5.03 -13.61 8.41
CA LEU A 67 5.79 -12.48 7.90
C LEU A 67 7.27 -12.58 8.33
N GLU A 68 7.52 -12.93 9.59
CA GLU A 68 8.87 -13.15 10.11
C GLU A 68 9.65 -14.21 9.31
N ILE A 69 9.02 -15.36 9.01
CA ILE A 69 9.67 -16.44 8.26
C ILE A 69 10.09 -15.96 6.87
N ILE A 70 9.22 -15.20 6.21
CA ILE A 70 9.44 -14.71 4.85
C ILE A 70 10.55 -13.67 4.81
N PHE A 71 10.53 -12.71 5.74
CA PHE A 71 11.56 -11.68 5.78
C PHE A 71 12.93 -12.24 6.17
N ASN A 72 12.97 -13.36 6.92
CA ASN A 72 14.21 -14.08 7.19
C ASN A 72 14.79 -14.78 5.94
N GLU A 73 13.95 -15.16 4.98
CA GLU A 73 14.37 -15.72 3.69
C GLU A 73 14.75 -14.64 2.66
N MET A 74 14.12 -13.46 2.75
CA MET A 74 14.38 -12.32 1.89
C MET A 74 15.65 -11.54 2.29
N ASP A 75 16.12 -10.70 1.36
CA ASP A 75 17.19 -9.74 1.61
C ASP A 75 16.59 -8.43 2.16
N CYS A 76 16.51 -8.34 3.49
CA CYS A 76 15.98 -7.15 4.18
C CYS A 76 16.85 -5.91 3.93
N GLU A 77 18.17 -6.06 3.85
CA GLU A 77 19.08 -4.94 3.61
C GLU A 77 18.81 -4.32 2.23
N LEU A 78 18.60 -5.13 1.21
CA LEU A 78 18.29 -4.66 -0.14
C LEU A 78 16.89 -4.03 -0.23
N LEU A 79 15.89 -4.64 0.40
CA LEU A 79 14.48 -4.25 0.27
C LEU A 79 14.08 -3.10 1.21
N LEU A 80 14.58 -3.11 2.43
CA LEU A 80 14.24 -2.13 3.45
C LEU A 80 15.38 -1.14 3.67
N GLY A 81 16.57 -1.35 3.09
CA GLY A 81 17.69 -0.43 3.17
C GLY A 81 18.43 -0.43 4.50
N GLU A 82 18.08 -1.34 5.41
CA GLU A 82 18.79 -1.61 6.66
C GLU A 82 18.67 -3.10 6.99
N ASP A 83 19.72 -3.65 7.60
CA ASP A 83 19.65 -4.99 8.17
C ASP A 83 18.84 -4.93 9.47
N LEU A 84 17.79 -5.74 9.54
CA LEU A 84 16.82 -5.73 10.64
C LEU A 84 17.07 -6.94 11.53
N PRO A 85 16.95 -6.78 12.87
CA PRO A 85 17.13 -7.89 13.78
C PRO A 85 16.02 -8.95 13.58
N ASP A 86 16.37 -10.20 13.89
CA ASP A 86 15.38 -11.28 13.97
C ASP A 86 14.23 -10.89 14.92
N GLY A 87 13.00 -11.25 14.56
CA GLY A 87 11.80 -10.90 15.32
C GLY A 87 11.30 -9.46 15.11
N TYR A 88 11.94 -8.65 14.26
CA TYR A 88 11.43 -7.31 13.90
C TYR A 88 10.00 -7.39 13.31
N PHE A 89 9.74 -8.43 12.51
CA PHE A 89 8.45 -8.73 11.88
C PHE A 89 7.59 -9.74 12.64
N ASN A 90 7.83 -9.93 13.95
CA ASN A 90 6.98 -10.77 14.79
C ASN A 90 5.51 -10.26 14.78
N ASP A 91 4.56 -11.19 14.82
CA ASP A 91 3.11 -10.96 14.82
C ASP A 91 2.67 -9.94 15.90
N ASP A 92 3.30 -9.97 17.08
CA ASP A 92 3.03 -9.00 18.15
C ASP A 92 3.37 -7.56 17.73
N ASN A 93 4.52 -7.36 17.08
CA ASN A 93 4.97 -6.05 16.61
C ASN A 93 4.06 -5.56 15.47
N VAL A 94 3.76 -6.44 14.52
CA VAL A 94 2.86 -6.15 13.39
C VAL A 94 1.46 -5.79 13.88
N GLY A 95 0.90 -6.57 14.81
CA GLY A 95 -0.42 -6.33 15.40
C GLY A 95 -0.50 -5.01 16.15
N ARG A 96 0.54 -4.64 16.91
CA ARG A 96 0.62 -3.33 17.58
C ARG A 96 0.71 -2.18 16.60
N VAL A 97 1.50 -2.30 15.54
CA VAL A 97 1.57 -1.28 14.48
C VAL A 97 0.21 -1.10 13.79
N LEU A 98 -0.49 -2.19 13.48
CA LEU A 98 -1.84 -2.13 12.90
C LEU A 98 -2.84 -1.42 13.83
N LYS A 99 -2.73 -1.65 15.15
CA LYS A 99 -3.53 -0.91 16.13
C LYS A 99 -3.24 0.58 16.08
N HIS A 100 -1.98 1.00 16.07
CA HIS A 100 -1.64 2.42 16.01
C HIS A 100 -2.03 3.07 14.68
N ILE A 101 -1.97 2.34 13.57
CA ILE A 101 -2.48 2.81 12.27
C ILE A 101 -4.00 3.06 12.34
N TYR A 102 -4.73 2.18 13.01
CA TYR A 102 -6.17 2.35 13.22
C TYR A 102 -6.46 3.61 14.05
N GLU A 103 -5.73 3.83 15.14
CA GLU A 103 -5.85 5.02 16.00
C GLU A 103 -5.49 6.32 15.26
N ALA A 104 -4.45 6.30 14.41
CA ALA A 104 -4.01 7.45 13.62
C ALA A 104 -4.98 7.84 12.48
N GLY A 105 -5.85 6.90 12.07
CA GLY A 105 -6.81 7.10 11.00
C GLY A 105 -6.24 6.82 9.61
N THR A 106 -6.68 5.72 9.01
CA THR A 106 -6.21 5.24 7.71
C THR A 106 -6.40 6.24 6.57
N GLN A 107 -7.47 7.04 6.59
CA GLN A 107 -7.73 8.07 5.59
C GLN A 107 -6.67 9.17 5.60
N LYS A 108 -6.21 9.58 6.79
CA LYS A 108 -5.18 10.61 6.95
C LYS A 108 -3.84 10.12 6.40
N ILE A 109 -3.48 8.88 6.72
CA ILE A 109 -2.28 8.22 6.21
C ILE A 109 -2.33 8.14 4.69
N PHE A 110 -3.43 7.63 4.13
CA PHE A 110 -3.60 7.51 2.68
C PHE A 110 -3.51 8.86 1.95
N SER A 111 -4.19 9.88 2.47
CA SER A 111 -4.17 11.22 1.89
C SER A 111 -2.75 11.83 1.92
N SER A 112 -2.02 11.67 3.02
CA SER A 112 -0.66 12.19 3.16
C SER A 112 0.32 11.50 2.20
N LEU A 113 0.23 10.16 2.09
CA LEU A 113 1.01 9.40 1.11
C LEU A 113 0.68 9.79 -0.33
N SER A 114 -0.60 9.97 -0.65
CA SER A 114 -1.04 10.39 -1.99
C SER A 114 -0.47 11.77 -2.35
N MET A 115 -0.52 12.72 -1.43
CA MET A 115 0.08 14.04 -1.61
C MET A 115 1.59 13.96 -1.79
N ALA A 116 2.28 13.10 -1.04
CA ALA A 116 3.71 12.90 -1.17
C ALA A 116 4.08 12.36 -2.56
N VAL A 117 3.31 11.42 -3.10
CA VAL A 117 3.50 10.90 -4.46
C VAL A 117 3.28 11.99 -5.51
N VAL A 118 2.20 12.77 -5.41
CA VAL A 118 1.93 13.88 -6.34
C VAL A 118 3.10 14.87 -6.35
N ASN A 119 3.61 15.23 -5.18
CA ASN A 119 4.74 16.16 -5.05
C ASN A 119 6.05 15.56 -5.55
N ALA A 120 6.36 14.31 -5.19
CA ALA A 120 7.62 13.65 -5.54
C ALA A 120 7.74 13.42 -7.06
N PHE A 121 6.64 13.12 -7.74
CA PHE A 121 6.62 12.81 -9.17
C PHE A 121 6.05 13.93 -10.05
N SER A 122 5.69 15.08 -9.45
CA SER A 122 5.10 16.24 -10.15
C SER A 122 3.94 15.83 -11.08
N LEU A 123 3.02 15.01 -10.54
CA LEU A 123 1.90 14.48 -11.32
C LEU A 123 0.93 15.60 -11.70
N PRO A 124 0.40 15.62 -12.94
CA PRO A 124 -0.58 16.62 -13.35
C PRO A 124 -1.88 16.45 -12.54
N THR A 125 -2.31 17.52 -11.87
CA THR A 125 -3.52 17.53 -11.03
C THR A 125 -4.73 18.17 -11.71
N ASP A 126 -4.67 18.38 -13.03
CA ASP A 126 -5.69 19.09 -13.80
C ASP A 126 -7.05 18.37 -13.82
N GLN A 127 -7.04 17.05 -13.56
CA GLN A 127 -8.24 16.23 -13.48
C GLN A 127 -8.19 15.35 -12.23
N VAL A 128 -9.07 15.67 -11.26
CA VAL A 128 -9.25 14.86 -10.06
C VAL A 128 -10.57 14.11 -10.19
N HIS A 129 -10.49 12.80 -10.41
CA HIS A 129 -11.65 11.92 -10.40
C HIS A 129 -11.81 11.29 -9.00
N PHE A 130 -12.87 11.68 -8.31
CA PHE A 130 -13.24 11.08 -7.03
C PHE A 130 -14.38 10.08 -7.24
N ASP A 131 -14.01 8.81 -7.45
CA ASP A 131 -15.00 7.75 -7.56
C ASP A 131 -15.51 7.37 -6.17
N THR A 132 -16.76 7.71 -5.88
CA THR A 132 -17.35 7.40 -4.58
C THR A 132 -17.98 6.02 -4.67
N THR A 133 -17.47 5.05 -3.90
CA THR A 133 -18.06 3.71 -3.84
C THR A 133 -19.49 3.76 -3.29
N SER A 134 -20.43 3.11 -3.99
CA SER A 134 -21.79 2.86 -3.51
C SER A 134 -21.84 1.58 -2.70
N ILE A 135 -22.51 1.58 -1.55
CA ILE A 135 -22.84 0.37 -0.80
C ILE A 135 -24.32 0.06 -1.04
N SER A 136 -24.61 -1.14 -1.54
CA SER A 136 -25.98 -1.65 -1.69
C SER A 136 -26.34 -2.51 -0.48
N LEU A 137 -27.54 -2.29 0.06
CA LEU A 137 -28.08 -3.03 1.19
C LEU A 137 -29.26 -3.89 0.71
N PHE A 138 -29.38 -5.12 1.23
CA PHE A 138 -30.46 -6.05 0.91
C PHE A 138 -31.16 -6.48 2.19
N GLY A 139 -32.49 -6.33 2.25
CA GLY A 139 -33.31 -6.75 3.39
C GLY A 139 -34.28 -5.69 3.90
N GLN A 140 -35.16 -6.10 4.81
CA GLN A 140 -36.18 -5.23 5.40
C GLN A 140 -35.64 -4.63 6.72
N TYR A 141 -35.08 -3.41 6.64
CA TYR A 141 -34.50 -2.73 7.80
C TYR A 141 -35.57 -1.94 8.57
N LEU A 142 -36.45 -2.64 9.28
CA LEU A 142 -37.61 -2.08 9.99
C LEU A 142 -37.27 -0.99 11.03
N ASN A 143 -36.02 -0.94 11.53
CA ASN A 143 -35.56 0.03 12.51
C ASN A 143 -34.73 1.19 11.91
N SER A 144 -34.55 1.25 10.59
CA SER A 144 -33.71 2.28 9.92
C SER A 144 -34.36 3.66 9.77
N GLN A 145 -35.63 3.80 10.17
CA GLN A 145 -36.37 5.07 10.13
C GLN A 145 -36.69 5.61 11.53
N LYS A 146 -36.13 5.02 12.58
CA LYS A 146 -36.29 5.51 13.96
C LYS A 146 -35.20 6.55 14.28
N GLU A 147 -35.59 7.60 15.00
CA GLU A 147 -34.67 8.56 15.61
C GLU A 147 -33.66 7.81 16.50
N GLY A 148 -32.36 7.98 16.24
CA GLY A 148 -31.29 7.26 16.93
C GLY A 148 -30.83 5.94 16.27
N SER A 149 -31.35 5.60 15.09
CA SER A 149 -30.76 4.54 14.27
C SER A 149 -29.35 4.92 13.78
N PRO A 150 -28.40 3.97 13.67
CA PRO A 150 -27.03 4.28 13.28
C PRO A 150 -26.91 4.80 11.84
N PHE A 151 -27.93 4.63 11.01
CA PHE A 151 -27.98 5.13 9.63
C PHE A 151 -29.42 5.32 9.14
N GLU A 152 -29.62 6.34 8.31
CA GLU A 152 -30.88 6.61 7.61
C GLU A 152 -30.81 6.10 6.16
N ILE A 153 -31.79 5.28 5.75
CA ILE A 153 -31.90 4.80 4.37
C ILE A 153 -32.76 5.79 3.57
N ASN A 154 -32.10 6.76 2.92
CA ASN A 154 -32.79 7.90 2.31
C ASN A 154 -33.07 7.79 0.81
N HIS A 155 -32.43 6.86 0.07
CA HIS A 155 -32.59 6.79 -1.39
C HIS A 155 -32.72 5.37 -1.96
N GLY A 156 -33.37 5.26 -3.13
CA GLY A 156 -33.83 4.00 -3.75
C GLY A 156 -33.06 3.44 -4.93
N TYR A 157 -32.00 4.10 -5.38
CA TYR A 157 -31.37 3.82 -6.66
C TYR A 157 -29.87 3.56 -6.49
N SER A 158 -29.18 3.16 -7.56
CA SER A 158 -27.71 3.17 -7.66
C SER A 158 -27.23 4.44 -8.38
N LYS A 159 -25.93 4.74 -8.35
CA LYS A 159 -25.29 6.03 -8.76
C LYS A 159 -25.40 6.14 -10.27
N ASP A 160 -25.34 4.96 -10.90
CA ASP A 160 -25.55 4.71 -12.31
C ASP A 160 -27.03 4.87 -12.74
N LYS A 161 -27.94 5.23 -11.84
CA LYS A 161 -29.40 5.27 -12.05
C LYS A 161 -29.95 3.99 -12.69
N ARG A 162 -29.22 2.88 -12.58
CA ARG A 162 -29.67 1.55 -13.00
C ARG A 162 -30.75 1.07 -12.03
N PRO A 163 -31.81 0.40 -12.50
CA PRO A 163 -32.91 -0.05 -11.66
C PRO A 163 -32.49 -1.26 -10.82
N LEU A 164 -31.59 -1.06 -9.86
CA LEU A 164 -31.28 -2.01 -8.79
C LEU A 164 -30.95 -1.22 -7.50
N SER A 165 -31.93 -1.29 -6.59
CA SER A 165 -31.92 -1.12 -5.12
C SER A 165 -30.98 -0.13 -4.41
N PHE A 166 -31.65 0.84 -3.77
CA PHE A 166 -31.43 1.60 -2.51
C PHE A 166 -30.01 1.95 -2.04
N PHE A 167 -29.87 3.24 -1.73
CA PHE A 167 -28.67 4.00 -1.45
C PHE A 167 -28.53 4.42 0.01
N LYS A 168 -27.33 4.19 0.53
CA LYS A 168 -26.81 4.68 1.79
C LYS A 168 -26.08 6.01 1.60
N LYS A 169 -26.37 7.02 2.43
CA LYS A 169 -25.47 8.16 2.68
C LYS A 169 -24.94 7.97 4.09
N GLU A 170 -23.71 7.50 4.22
CA GLU A 170 -23.09 7.27 5.53
C GLU A 170 -21.67 7.82 5.52
N ASN A 171 -21.31 8.44 6.64
CA ASN A 171 -19.95 8.85 6.98
C ASN A 171 -19.05 7.61 6.96
N SER A 172 -18.33 7.43 5.86
CA SER A 172 -17.61 6.21 5.52
C SER A 172 -16.23 6.20 6.17
N LEU A 173 -16.10 5.53 7.31
CA LEU A 173 -14.81 5.22 7.94
C LEU A 173 -14.42 3.74 7.83
N PHE A 174 -15.27 2.87 7.26
CA PHE A 174 -15.06 1.42 7.32
C PHE A 174 -14.92 0.70 5.96
N CYS A 175 -15.24 1.34 4.83
CA CYS A 175 -15.23 0.66 3.52
C CYS A 175 -14.05 1.07 2.61
N HIS A 176 -13.32 2.13 2.97
CA HIS A 176 -12.22 2.67 2.16
C HIS A 176 -10.96 1.79 2.13
N PHE A 177 -10.83 0.78 2.98
CA PHE A 177 -9.54 0.10 3.20
C PHE A 177 -9.22 -1.00 2.18
N CYS A 178 -10.20 -1.81 1.78
CA CYS A 178 -9.92 -2.99 0.93
C CYS A 178 -9.83 -2.64 -0.57
N VAL A 179 -10.64 -1.69 -1.03
CA VAL A 179 -10.72 -1.34 -2.46
C VAL A 179 -9.61 -0.37 -2.87
N LEU A 180 -9.20 0.57 -2.00
CA LEU A 180 -8.14 1.52 -2.33
C LEU A 180 -6.74 0.95 -2.25
N VAL A 181 -6.46 -0.04 -1.40
CA VAL A 181 -5.16 -0.72 -1.43
C VAL A 181 -5.03 -1.52 -2.73
N VAL A 182 -6.09 -2.21 -3.17
CA VAL A 182 -6.08 -2.92 -4.46
C VAL A 182 -6.00 -1.94 -5.64
N ILE A 183 -6.71 -0.81 -5.60
CA ILE A 183 -6.60 0.23 -6.63
C ILE A 183 -5.23 0.88 -6.61
N PHE A 184 -4.68 1.26 -5.45
CA PHE A 184 -3.34 1.85 -5.33
C PHE A 184 -2.26 0.88 -5.81
N LEU A 185 -2.35 -0.41 -5.46
CA LEU A 185 -1.41 -1.43 -5.95
C LEU A 185 -1.58 -1.69 -7.46
N LEU A 186 -2.81 -1.69 -7.99
CA LEU A 186 -3.06 -1.75 -9.43
C LEU A 186 -2.56 -0.50 -10.16
N TRP A 187 -2.67 0.69 -9.56
CA TRP A 187 -2.20 1.95 -10.10
C TRP A 187 -0.68 2.04 -10.08
N VAL A 188 -0.02 1.63 -8.99
CA VAL A 188 1.44 1.49 -8.90
C VAL A 188 1.93 0.49 -9.95
N LYS A 189 1.24 -0.65 -10.12
CA LYS A 189 1.56 -1.63 -11.17
C LYS A 189 1.43 -1.03 -12.56
N LEU A 190 0.40 -0.20 -12.81
CA LEU A 190 0.18 0.46 -14.10
C LEU A 190 1.22 1.57 -14.38
N ILE A 191 1.59 2.36 -13.37
CA ILE A 191 2.62 3.41 -13.45
C ILE A 191 4.00 2.83 -13.70
N VAL A 192 4.39 1.79 -12.95
CA VAL A 192 5.67 1.13 -13.14
C VAL A 192 5.74 0.55 -14.54
N VAL A 193 4.68 -0.11 -15.03
CA VAL A 193 4.62 -0.66 -16.39
C VAL A 193 4.70 0.44 -17.46
N THR A 194 3.99 1.55 -17.30
CA THR A 194 4.04 2.66 -18.29
C THR A 194 5.38 3.38 -18.32
N HIS A 195 6.05 3.58 -17.17
CA HIS A 195 7.40 4.13 -17.14
C HIS A 195 8.46 3.16 -17.68
N LEU A 196 8.32 1.84 -17.41
CA LEU A 196 9.23 0.82 -17.95
C LEU A 196 9.15 0.76 -19.49
N ILE A 197 7.94 0.84 -20.05
CA ILE A 197 7.74 0.87 -21.52
C ILE A 197 8.36 2.12 -22.13
N ARG A 198 8.24 3.29 -21.48
CA ARG A 198 8.90 4.53 -21.94
C ARG A 198 10.43 4.43 -21.89
N LEU A 199 10.99 3.85 -20.82
CA LEU A 199 12.43 3.62 -20.70
C LEU A 199 12.95 2.65 -21.77
N LEU A 200 12.24 1.55 -22.01
CA LEU A 200 12.55 0.60 -23.09
C LEU A 200 12.48 1.28 -24.45
N THR A 201 11.48 2.13 -24.71
CA THR A 201 11.36 2.85 -25.98
C THR A 201 12.52 3.82 -26.20
N ILE A 202 12.97 4.52 -25.15
CA ILE A 202 14.13 5.42 -25.22
C ILE A 202 15.42 4.62 -25.46
N ILE A 203 15.62 3.51 -24.75
CA ILE A 203 16.79 2.63 -24.95
C ILE A 203 16.80 2.06 -26.37
N TYR A 204 15.65 1.59 -26.88
CA TYR A 204 15.54 1.11 -28.26
C TYR A 204 15.80 2.21 -29.28
N SER A 205 15.32 3.43 -29.05
CA SER A 205 15.58 4.57 -29.94
C SER A 205 17.07 4.94 -29.97
N VAL A 206 17.75 4.95 -28.82
CA VAL A 206 19.18 5.27 -28.72
C VAL A 206 20.05 4.17 -29.36
N ILE A 207 19.65 2.90 -29.25
CA ILE A 207 20.37 1.78 -29.87
C ILE A 207 20.17 1.78 -31.39
N TYR A 208 18.97 2.08 -31.88
CA TYR A 208 18.68 2.03 -33.32
C TYR A 208 19.20 3.26 -34.09
N GLN A 209 19.37 4.40 -33.42
CA GLN A 209 19.89 5.63 -34.02
C GLN A 209 21.43 5.69 -34.08
N ASN A 210 22.11 4.69 -33.48
CA ASN A 210 23.57 4.50 -33.51
C ASN A 210 24.01 3.33 -34.43
N ARG A 211 23.15 2.91 -35.36
CA ARG A 211 23.50 2.02 -36.48
C ARG A 211 23.40 2.74 -37.80
#